data_AF-A0A7Y4TQN4-F1
#
_entry.id   AF-A0A7Y4TQN4-F1
#
_cell.length_a   1.000
_cell.length_b   1.000
_cell.length_c   1.000
_cell.angle_alpha   90.00
_cell.angle_beta   90.00
_cell.angle_gamma   90.00
#
_symmetry.space_group_name_H-M   'P 1'
#
loop_
_entity.id
_entity.type
_entity.pdbx_description
1 polymer ?
#
loop_
_entity_poly.entity_id
_entity_poly.type
_entity_poly.pdbx_seq_one_letter_code
_entity_poly.pdbx_strand_id
1 'polypeptide(L)'
;MKIILIPIAFIGFFLVQFQNCSSECSNKPGADEYRQIVESISPSNTVAVKRFSAFPVDKQITIFLYARGCTGDPRIRPYLILDGEKKIPAIVERIKTEEKLWDKEELVSVLIPINTQCRCITKNSDVIKMLEDIGRELDENKTIPANYTYKQIYHDSVKALKEQLEEK
;
A
#
# COMPACT_ATOMS: atom_id res chain seq x y z
N MET A 1 -46.80 7.94 32.08
CA MET A 1 -46.00 7.74 30.85
C MET A 1 -44.55 7.97 31.19
N LYS A 2 -43.67 6.97 31.04
CA LYS A 2 -42.23 7.12 31.23
C LYS A 2 -41.58 7.44 29.88
N ILE A 3 -40.98 8.62 29.76
CA ILE A 3 -40.14 9.00 28.62
C ILE A 3 -38.77 8.34 28.84
N ILE A 4 -38.40 7.44 27.94
CA ILE A 4 -37.07 6.85 27.91
C ILE A 4 -36.16 7.85 27.19
N LEU A 5 -35.28 8.52 27.93
CA LEU A 5 -34.15 9.27 27.35
C LEU A 5 -33.09 8.27 26.89
N ILE A 6 -32.93 8.13 25.58
CA ILE A 6 -31.79 7.44 24.98
C ILE A 6 -30.61 8.43 24.98
N PRO A 7 -29.44 8.09 25.55
CA PRO A 7 -28.30 8.99 25.55
C PRO A 7 -27.71 9.08 24.14
N ILE A 8 -27.78 10.28 23.55
CA ILE A 8 -27.10 10.69 22.32
C ILE A 8 -25.59 10.83 22.62
N ALA A 9 -24.94 9.74 22.97
CA ALA A 9 -23.50 9.69 23.25
C ALA A 9 -22.75 8.69 22.37
N PHE A 10 -23.45 7.94 21.50
CA PHE A 10 -22.85 6.90 20.66
C PHE A 10 -22.68 7.27 19.18
N ILE A 11 -23.15 8.44 18.75
CA ILE A 11 -22.96 8.91 17.36
C ILE A 11 -21.67 9.74 17.22
N GLY A 12 -21.06 10.17 18.33
CA GLY A 12 -19.81 10.95 18.32
C GLY A 12 -18.53 10.13 18.12
N PHE A 13 -18.56 8.81 18.29
CA PHE A 13 -17.35 7.98 18.27
C PHE A 13 -16.96 7.48 16.86
N PHE A 14 -17.86 7.57 15.88
CA PHE A 14 -17.55 7.22 14.48
C PHE A 14 -16.99 8.39 13.65
N LEU A 15 -16.86 9.58 14.23
CA LEU A 15 -16.34 10.78 13.56
C LEU A 15 -14.87 11.10 13.87
N VAL A 16 -14.18 10.29 14.68
CA VAL A 16 -12.83 10.61 15.20
C VAL A 16 -11.69 9.90 14.43
N GLN A 17 -11.80 9.75 13.11
CA GLN A 17 -10.63 9.40 12.27
C GLN A 17 -10.53 10.20 10.95
N PHE A 18 -11.42 11.17 10.71
CA PHE A 18 -11.37 12.02 9.49
C PHE A 18 -10.68 13.39 9.72
N GLN A 19 -9.65 13.45 10.56
CA GLN A 19 -8.81 14.63 10.76
C GLN A 19 -7.37 14.20 10.43
N ASN A 20 -6.67 14.64 9.40
CA ASN A 20 -6.78 15.81 8.53
C ASN A 20 -6.36 15.40 7.10
N CYS A 21 -7.29 15.41 6.14
CA CYS A 21 -6.87 15.49 4.74
C CYS A 21 -6.43 16.92 4.46
N SER A 22 -5.12 17.17 4.35
CA SER A 22 -4.67 18.44 3.77
C SER A 22 -5.22 18.56 2.33
N SER A 23 -5.50 19.77 1.88
CA SER A 23 -5.89 20.06 0.49
C SER A 23 -4.92 19.45 -0.53
N GLU A 24 -3.67 19.21 -0.15
CA GLU A 24 -2.61 18.59 -0.95
C GLU A 24 -2.92 17.14 -1.37
N CYS A 25 -3.61 16.34 -0.55
CA CYS A 25 -3.94 14.94 -0.91
C CYS A 25 -5.19 14.83 -1.81
N SER A 26 -5.98 15.90 -1.95
CA SER A 26 -7.24 15.88 -2.72
C SER A 26 -7.03 16.09 -4.23
N ASN A 27 -5.87 16.66 -4.62
CA ASN A 27 -5.52 16.98 -6.01
C ASN A 27 -4.48 16.02 -6.61
N LYS A 28 -4.17 14.91 -5.91
CA LYS A 28 -3.20 13.93 -6.39
C LYS A 28 -3.79 13.02 -7.48
N PRO A 29 -2.95 12.49 -8.38
CA PRO A 29 -3.39 11.51 -9.37
C PRO A 29 -4.10 10.33 -8.72
N GLY A 30 -5.26 9.93 -9.26
CA GLY A 30 -6.03 8.80 -8.73
C GLY A 30 -7.00 9.15 -7.59
N ALA A 31 -7.00 10.39 -7.08
CA ALA A 31 -7.80 10.79 -5.91
C ALA A 31 -9.31 10.66 -6.11
N ASP A 32 -9.82 10.94 -7.32
CA ASP A 32 -11.24 10.80 -7.63
C ASP A 32 -11.61 9.33 -7.85
N GLU A 33 -10.78 8.57 -8.56
CA GLU A 33 -10.99 7.13 -8.75
C GLU A 33 -11.01 6.38 -7.42
N TYR A 34 -10.07 6.69 -6.53
CA TYR A 34 -10.04 6.16 -5.17
C TYR A 34 -11.29 6.49 -4.38
N ARG A 35 -11.76 7.74 -4.45
CA ARG A 35 -12.98 8.15 -3.75
C ARG A 35 -14.15 7.28 -4.18
N GLN A 36 -14.29 7.09 -5.49
CA GLN A 36 -15.34 6.23 -6.06
C GLN A 36 -15.17 4.75 -5.69
N ILE A 37 -13.95 4.24 -5.59
CA ILE A 37 -13.67 2.87 -5.13
C ILE A 37 -14.09 2.73 -3.66
N VAL A 38 -13.67 3.65 -2.78
CA VAL A 38 -13.99 3.61 -1.35
C VAL A 38 -15.48 3.80 -1.08
N GLU A 39 -16.14 4.69 -1.80
CA GLU A 39 -17.60 4.86 -1.73
C GLU A 39 -18.35 3.59 -2.18
N SER A 40 -17.72 2.74 -3.00
CA SER A 40 -18.27 1.46 -3.43
C SER A 40 -17.95 0.28 -2.51
N ILE A 41 -17.17 0.50 -1.44
CA ILE A 41 -16.88 -0.51 -0.42
C ILE A 41 -18.15 -0.77 0.38
N SER A 42 -18.75 -1.93 0.14
CA SER A 42 -19.86 -2.48 0.91
C SER A 42 -19.44 -3.83 1.50
N PRO A 43 -20.25 -4.46 2.37
CA PRO A 43 -19.92 -5.75 2.99
C PRO A 43 -19.57 -6.86 1.98
N SER A 44 -19.99 -6.75 0.71
CA SER A 44 -19.68 -7.74 -0.32
C SER A 44 -18.36 -7.50 -1.07
N ASN A 45 -17.75 -6.30 -0.99
CA ASN A 45 -16.47 -5.90 -1.61
C ASN A 45 -16.28 -6.16 -3.14
N THR A 46 -17.14 -6.92 -3.82
CA THR A 46 -16.98 -7.34 -5.21
C THR A 46 -17.00 -6.17 -6.19
N VAL A 47 -17.78 -5.13 -5.90
CA VAL A 47 -17.90 -3.93 -6.75
C VAL A 47 -16.60 -3.12 -6.73
N ALA A 48 -16.03 -2.90 -5.54
CA ALA A 48 -14.77 -2.19 -5.37
C ALA A 48 -13.61 -2.93 -6.06
N VAL A 49 -13.53 -4.26 -5.89
CA VAL A 49 -12.54 -5.11 -6.59
C VAL A 49 -12.70 -5.01 -8.10
N LYS A 50 -13.92 -5.19 -8.62
CA LYS A 50 -14.18 -5.11 -10.07
C LYS A 50 -13.81 -3.73 -10.64
N ARG A 51 -14.13 -2.67 -9.91
CA ARG A 51 -13.82 -1.29 -10.31
C ARG A 51 -12.31 -1.05 -10.28
N PHE A 52 -11.61 -1.47 -9.23
CA PHE A 52 -10.16 -1.32 -9.11
C PHE A 52 -9.42 -2.10 -10.22
N SER A 53 -9.79 -3.36 -10.42
CA SER A 53 -9.18 -4.23 -11.45
C SER A 53 -9.48 -3.81 -12.89
N ALA A 54 -10.48 -2.96 -13.11
CA ALA A 54 -10.78 -2.41 -14.44
C ALA A 54 -9.79 -1.32 -14.88
N PHE A 55 -9.03 -0.73 -13.95
CA PHE A 55 -7.99 0.24 -14.30
C PHE A 55 -6.75 -0.45 -14.86
N PRO A 56 -5.99 0.20 -15.76
CA PRO A 56 -4.64 -0.26 -16.12
C PRO A 56 -3.76 -0.42 -14.89
N VAL A 57 -2.80 -1.36 -14.92
CA VAL A 57 -1.95 -1.67 -13.75
C VAL A 57 -1.19 -0.44 -13.24
N ASP A 58 -0.63 0.38 -14.13
CA ASP A 58 0.05 1.62 -13.73
C ASP A 58 -0.91 2.61 -13.03
N LYS A 59 -2.16 2.69 -13.50
CA LYS A 59 -3.21 3.49 -12.85
C LYS A 59 -3.60 2.91 -11.49
N GLN A 60 -3.66 1.58 -11.35
CA GLN A 60 -3.88 0.92 -10.06
C GLN A 60 -2.76 1.26 -9.06
N ILE A 61 -1.50 1.23 -9.51
CA ILE A 61 -0.33 1.61 -8.71
C ILE A 61 -0.39 3.09 -8.32
N THR A 62 -0.73 3.97 -9.27
CA THR A 62 -0.91 5.40 -9.03
C THR A 62 -2.01 5.66 -7.99
N ILE A 63 -3.14 4.96 -8.09
CA ILE A 63 -4.23 5.04 -7.11
C ILE A 63 -3.73 4.56 -5.74
N PHE A 64 -2.97 3.48 -5.68
CA PHE A 64 -2.39 2.95 -4.44
C PHE A 64 -1.46 3.94 -3.74
N LEU A 65 -0.54 4.55 -4.48
CA LEU A 65 0.46 5.47 -3.93
C LEU A 65 -0.14 6.83 -3.57
N TYR A 66 -0.98 7.37 -4.46
CA TYR A 66 -1.24 8.80 -4.47
C TYR A 66 -2.68 9.20 -4.16
N ALA A 67 -3.61 8.24 -4.12
CA ALA A 67 -4.99 8.58 -3.90
C ALA A 67 -5.39 8.69 -2.41
N ARG A 68 -6.57 9.28 -2.18
CA ARG A 68 -6.83 10.23 -1.10
C ARG A 68 -6.60 9.69 0.34
N GLY A 69 -5.79 10.40 1.13
CA GLY A 69 -5.40 10.06 2.51
C GLY A 69 -3.89 9.90 2.73
N CYS A 70 -3.14 9.88 1.62
CA CYS A 70 -1.68 9.89 1.50
C CYS A 70 -0.97 8.62 2.03
N THR A 71 -0.59 7.74 1.07
CA THR A 71 0.26 6.53 1.14
C THR A 71 -0.10 5.48 2.19
N GLY A 72 -0.33 4.25 1.74
CA GLY A 72 -0.54 3.11 2.64
C GLY A 72 -1.94 3.00 3.24
N ASP A 73 -2.98 3.52 2.57
CA ASP A 73 -4.37 3.29 3.02
C ASP A 73 -4.69 1.79 2.99
N PRO A 74 -4.98 1.17 4.14
CA PRO A 74 -5.15 -0.28 4.24
C PRO A 74 -6.36 -0.80 3.44
N ARG A 75 -7.27 0.07 3.01
CA ARG A 75 -8.49 -0.32 2.30
C ARG A 75 -8.25 -0.73 0.85
N ILE A 76 -7.25 -0.14 0.18
CA ILE A 76 -6.97 -0.40 -1.24
C ILE A 76 -5.79 -1.35 -1.46
N ARG A 77 -4.86 -1.44 -0.49
CA ARG A 77 -3.70 -2.35 -0.56
C ARG A 77 -4.09 -3.79 -0.91
N PRO A 78 -5.14 -4.41 -0.33
CA PRO A 78 -5.54 -5.77 -0.69
C PRO A 78 -5.89 -5.94 -2.18
N TYR A 79 -6.46 -4.91 -2.80
CA TYR A 79 -6.86 -4.98 -4.22
C TYR A 79 -5.67 -4.93 -5.17
N LEU A 80 -4.57 -4.27 -4.77
CA LEU A 80 -3.34 -4.32 -5.56
C LEU A 80 -2.67 -5.71 -5.46
N ILE A 81 -2.74 -6.36 -4.28
CA ILE A 81 -2.21 -7.71 -4.03
C ILE A 81 -3.01 -8.80 -4.75
N LEU A 82 -4.33 -8.66 -4.85
CA LEU A 82 -5.18 -9.63 -5.58
C LEU A 82 -4.77 -9.72 -7.05
N ASP A 83 -4.60 -10.96 -7.53
CA ASP A 83 -4.04 -11.28 -8.85
C ASP A 83 -2.68 -10.59 -9.12
N GLY A 84 -1.94 -10.27 -8.04
CA GLY A 84 -0.76 -9.43 -8.06
C GLY A 84 0.43 -10.01 -8.83
N GLU A 85 0.49 -11.33 -9.02
CA GLU A 85 1.57 -11.99 -9.79
C GLU A 85 1.72 -11.38 -11.19
N LYS A 86 0.59 -11.15 -11.87
CA LYS A 86 0.56 -10.56 -13.22
C LYS A 86 0.99 -9.09 -13.22
N LYS A 87 0.97 -8.44 -12.05
CA LYS A 87 1.30 -7.03 -11.87
C LYS A 87 2.77 -6.81 -11.48
N ILE A 88 3.49 -7.87 -11.09
CA ILE A 88 4.89 -7.78 -10.61
C ILE A 88 5.80 -7.02 -11.58
N PRO A 89 5.81 -7.29 -12.91
CA PRO A 89 6.72 -6.58 -13.81
C PRO A 89 6.48 -5.06 -13.79
N ALA A 90 5.22 -4.63 -13.74
CA ALA A 90 4.86 -3.21 -13.67
C ALA A 90 5.22 -2.59 -12.31
N ILE A 91 5.01 -3.31 -11.20
CA ILE A 91 5.38 -2.85 -9.86
C ILE A 91 6.91 -2.69 -9.75
N VAL A 92 7.67 -3.68 -10.23
CA VAL A 92 9.14 -3.64 -10.26
C VAL A 92 9.64 -2.46 -11.12
N GLU A 93 9.06 -2.26 -12.30
CA GLU A 93 9.44 -1.13 -13.15
C GLU A 93 9.11 0.21 -12.49
N ARG A 94 7.98 0.30 -11.79
CA ARG A 94 7.62 1.49 -11.02
C ARG A 94 8.61 1.77 -9.88
N ILE A 95 9.08 0.73 -9.16
CA ILE A 95 10.11 0.89 -8.11
C ILE A 95 11.40 1.49 -8.68
N LYS A 96 11.83 1.04 -9.87
CA LYS A 96 13.07 1.52 -10.52
C LYS A 96 12.99 2.98 -10.95
N THR A 97 11.80 3.41 -11.37
CA THR A 97 11.57 4.73 -11.99
C THR A 97 11.03 5.77 -11.02
N GLU A 98 10.51 5.36 -9.86
CA GLU A 98 9.97 6.28 -8.87
C GLU A 98 11.08 7.09 -8.21
N GLU A 99 10.90 8.41 -8.10
CA GLU A 99 11.93 9.31 -7.56
C GLU A 99 11.90 9.35 -6.04
N LYS A 100 10.72 9.16 -5.46
CA LYS A 100 10.50 9.27 -4.02
C LYS A 100 10.76 7.94 -3.34
N LEU A 101 11.74 7.93 -2.45
CA LEU A 101 12.11 6.76 -1.64
C LEU A 101 10.91 6.15 -0.89
N TRP A 102 10.08 7.00 -0.30
CA TRP A 102 8.85 6.59 0.40
C TRP A 102 7.86 5.83 -0.49
N ASP A 103 7.71 6.24 -1.75
CA ASP A 103 6.80 5.57 -2.67
C ASP A 103 7.39 4.23 -3.15
N LYS A 104 8.73 4.12 -3.25
CA LYS A 104 9.42 2.83 -3.47
C LYS A 104 9.13 1.85 -2.32
N GLU A 105 9.23 2.30 -1.07
CA GLU A 105 8.99 1.47 0.11
C GLU A 105 7.58 0.85 0.11
N GLU A 106 6.55 1.67 -0.19
CA GLU A 106 5.17 1.19 -0.26
C GLU A 106 4.99 0.13 -1.35
N LEU A 107 5.62 0.28 -2.51
CA LEU A 107 5.59 -0.73 -3.57
C LEU A 107 6.30 -2.04 -3.17
N VAL A 108 7.42 -1.96 -2.46
CA VAL A 108 8.12 -3.14 -1.92
C VAL A 108 7.23 -3.88 -0.92
N SER A 109 6.51 -3.14 -0.05
CA SER A 109 5.57 -3.73 0.92
C SER A 109 4.44 -4.53 0.27
N VAL A 110 4.10 -4.23 -1.00
CA VAL A 110 3.09 -4.95 -1.80
C VAL A 110 3.70 -6.18 -2.49
N LEU A 111 4.95 -6.10 -2.96
CA LEU A 111 5.63 -7.21 -3.63
C LEU A 111 5.77 -8.45 -2.74
N ILE A 112 5.93 -8.27 -1.43
CA ILE A 112 6.18 -9.37 -0.49
C ILE A 112 4.98 -10.27 -0.26
N PRO A 113 3.79 -9.76 0.11
CA PRO A 113 2.62 -10.63 0.22
C PRO A 113 2.28 -11.31 -1.11
N ILE A 114 2.59 -10.70 -2.27
CA ILE A 114 2.46 -11.36 -3.57
C ILE A 114 3.50 -12.50 -3.68
N ASN A 115 4.77 -12.25 -3.36
CA ASN A 115 5.82 -13.25 -3.40
C ASN A 115 5.60 -14.41 -2.42
N THR A 116 5.08 -14.17 -1.22
CA THR A 116 4.75 -15.23 -0.26
C THR A 116 3.72 -16.21 -0.83
N GLN A 117 2.82 -15.74 -1.69
CA GLN A 117 1.81 -16.58 -2.35
C GLN A 117 2.39 -17.37 -3.53
N CYS A 118 3.23 -16.74 -4.36
CA CYS A 118 3.66 -17.29 -5.65
C CYS A 118 5.10 -17.84 -5.71
N ARG A 119 5.96 -17.46 -4.76
CA ARG A 119 7.44 -17.67 -4.78
C ARG A 119 8.09 -17.21 -6.09
N CYS A 120 7.56 -16.16 -6.72
CA CYS A 120 7.92 -15.74 -8.07
C CYS A 120 8.98 -14.63 -8.13
N ILE A 121 9.16 -13.85 -7.05
CA ILE A 121 10.25 -12.88 -6.90
C ILE A 121 11.54 -13.56 -6.42
N THR A 122 11.43 -14.56 -5.53
CA THR A 122 12.58 -15.33 -5.00
C THR A 122 13.33 -16.16 -6.03
N LYS A 123 12.92 -16.11 -7.31
CA LYS A 123 13.60 -16.76 -8.43
C LYS A 123 14.32 -15.76 -9.36
N ASN A 124 14.22 -14.46 -9.10
CA ASN A 124 14.78 -13.40 -9.95
C ASN A 124 15.86 -12.61 -9.20
N SER A 125 17.13 -12.91 -9.48
CA SER A 125 18.31 -12.31 -8.83
C SER A 125 18.38 -10.79 -8.99
N ASP A 126 17.91 -10.24 -10.11
CA ASP A 126 18.00 -8.82 -10.39
C ASP A 126 17.01 -8.03 -9.54
N VAL A 127 15.81 -8.57 -9.36
CA VAL A 127 14.80 -7.98 -8.46
C VAL A 127 15.29 -8.05 -7.02
N ILE A 128 15.89 -9.18 -6.62
CA ILE A 128 16.45 -9.33 -5.27
C ILE A 128 17.53 -8.28 -5.02
N LYS A 129 18.51 -8.15 -5.92
CA LYS A 129 19.59 -7.17 -5.80
C LYS A 129 19.06 -5.74 -5.72
N MET A 130 18.07 -5.40 -6.54
CA MET A 130 17.40 -4.10 -6.50
C MET A 130 16.78 -3.81 -5.11
N LEU A 131 16.12 -4.80 -4.50
CA LEU A 131 15.56 -4.66 -3.16
C LEU A 131 16.66 -4.54 -2.09
N GLU A 132 17.78 -5.22 -2.25
CA GLU A 132 18.93 -5.06 -1.34
C GLU A 132 19.54 -3.65 -1.43
N ASP A 133 19.68 -3.12 -2.64
CA ASP A 133 20.25 -1.79 -2.86
C ASP A 133 19.36 -0.68 -2.28
N ILE A 134 18.04 -0.78 -2.41
CA ILE A 134 17.10 0.13 -1.75
C ILE A 134 17.22 0.03 -0.21
N GLY A 135 17.45 -1.17 0.32
CA GLY A 135 17.57 -1.37 1.77
C GLY A 135 18.83 -0.75 2.34
N ARG A 136 19.93 -0.86 1.59
CA ARG A 136 21.19 -0.19 1.91
C ARG A 136 21.04 1.33 1.88
N GLU A 137 20.37 1.87 0.86
CA GLU A 137 20.10 3.31 0.74
C GLU A 137 19.30 3.83 1.95
N LEU A 138 18.35 3.04 2.46
CA LEU A 138 17.58 3.37 3.67
C LEU A 138 18.43 3.37 4.94
N ASP A 139 19.40 2.47 5.06
CA ASP A 139 20.33 2.42 6.18
C ASP A 139 21.30 3.60 6.20
N GLU A 140 21.77 4.00 5.02
CA GLU A 140 22.71 5.10 4.86
C GLU A 140 22.04 6.48 4.94
N ASN A 141 20.72 6.55 4.71
CA ASN A 141 19.97 7.81 4.75
C ASN A 141 19.77 8.33 6.19
N LYS A 142 20.63 9.27 6.59
CA LYS A 142 20.62 9.92 7.91
C LYS A 142 19.41 10.81 8.18
N THR A 143 18.58 11.10 7.18
CA THR A 143 17.37 11.91 7.35
C THR A 143 16.18 11.08 7.83
N ILE A 144 16.24 9.75 7.68
CA ILE A 144 15.19 8.83 8.13
C ILE A 144 15.52 8.38 9.57
N PRO A 145 14.63 8.60 10.55
CA PRO A 145 14.84 8.14 11.91
C PRO A 145 15.05 6.62 11.98
N ALA A 146 15.97 6.16 12.84
CA ALA A 146 16.25 4.73 12.99
C ALA A 146 15.04 3.90 13.46
N ASN A 147 14.12 4.53 14.19
CA ASN A 147 12.89 3.91 14.72
C ASN A 147 11.66 4.15 13.83
N TYR A 148 11.86 4.53 12.58
CA TYR A 148 10.77 4.75 11.65
C TYR A 148 10.04 3.44 11.37
N THR A 149 8.76 3.34 11.74
CA THR A 149 7.95 2.11 11.67
C THR A 149 7.99 1.46 10.28
N TYR A 150 8.05 2.26 9.23
CA TYR A 150 8.09 1.79 7.85
C TYR A 150 9.48 1.34 7.41
N LYS A 151 10.55 1.95 7.93
CA LYS A 151 11.92 1.44 7.78
C LYS A 151 12.03 0.03 8.38
N GLN A 152 11.40 -0.20 9.54
CA GLN A 152 11.36 -1.53 10.15
C GLN A 152 10.55 -2.53 9.31
N ILE A 153 9.33 -2.16 8.86
CA ILE A 153 8.53 -3.00 7.96
C ILE A 153 9.33 -3.37 6.71
N TYR A 154 10.05 -2.41 6.14
CA TYR A 154 10.93 -2.61 4.98
C TYR A 154 12.07 -3.59 5.28
N HIS A 155 12.78 -3.43 6.41
CA HIS A 155 13.84 -4.37 6.78
C HIS A 155 13.31 -5.77 7.03
N ASP A 156 12.22 -5.90 7.77
CA ASP A 156 11.56 -7.19 8.04
C ASP A 156 11.12 -7.84 6.73
N SER A 157 10.63 -7.03 5.81
CA SER A 157 10.20 -7.37 4.47
C SER A 157 11.32 -7.92 3.57
N VAL A 158 12.42 -7.18 3.45
CA VAL A 158 13.59 -7.58 2.66
C VAL A 158 14.33 -8.74 3.34
N LYS A 159 14.42 -8.73 4.66
CA LYS A 159 15.01 -9.83 5.44
C LYS A 159 14.22 -11.13 5.27
N ALA A 160 12.88 -11.08 5.37
CA ALA A 160 12.04 -12.26 5.15
C ALA A 160 12.20 -12.82 3.72
N LEU A 161 12.41 -11.96 2.72
CA LEU A 161 12.75 -12.40 1.36
C LEU A 161 14.13 -13.08 1.32
N LYS A 162 15.13 -12.57 2.03
CA LYS A 162 16.48 -13.17 2.11
C LYS A 162 16.48 -14.53 2.80
N GLU A 163 15.82 -14.64 3.94
CA GLU A 163 15.70 -15.91 4.66
C GLU A 163 15.02 -16.99 3.78
N GLN A 164 13.99 -16.60 3.02
CA GLN A 164 13.36 -17.51 2.04
C GLN A 164 14.25 -17.92 0.86
N LEU A 165 15.35 -17.21 0.60
CA LEU A 165 16.34 -17.52 -0.44
C LEU A 165 17.44 -18.44 0.07
N GLU A 166 17.82 -18.30 1.34
CA GLU A 166 18.88 -19.08 2.00
C GLU A 166 18.40 -20.47 2.45
N GLU A 167 17.09 -20.70 2.62
CA GLU A 167 16.50 -22.01 2.92
C GLU A 167 16.46 -23.00 1.71
N LYS A 168 17.25 -22.78 0.66
CA LYS A 168 17.34 -23.65 -0.54
C LYS A 168 18.77 -24.12 -0.80
#